data_AF-A0A1B6M5J4-F1
#
_entry.id   AF-A0A1B6M5J4-F1
#
_cell.length_a   1.000
_cell.length_b   1.000
_cell.length_c   1.000
_cell.angle_alpha   90.00
_cell.angle_beta   90.00
_cell.angle_gamma   90.00
#
_symmetry.space_group_name_H-M   'P 1'
#
loop_
_entity.id
_entity.type
_entity.pdbx_description
1 polymer ?
#
loop_
_entity_poly.entity_id
_entity_poly.type
_entity_poly.pdbx_seq_one_letter_code
_entity_poly.pdbx_strand_id
1 'polypeptide(L)'
;MAKWFTLVNKKNALLRRQMQLNILEKEDDLERRFELLNRELRSILSMEEWQKTEEQKLRENLLLAELVNIVNKRDELVHHLDSQEKAIEDDDKIERDLSRVGVIHRNHNCVLQ
;
A
#
# COMPACT_ATOMS: atom_id res chain seq x y z
N MET A 1 -0.21 23.15 25.49
CA MET A 1 -0.55 21.76 25.13
C MET A 1 -1.41 21.64 23.87
N ALA A 2 -2.56 22.31 23.75
CA ALA A 2 -3.45 22.15 22.57
C ALA A 2 -2.77 22.38 21.20
N LYS A 3 -1.96 23.44 21.06
CA LYS A 3 -1.24 23.75 19.81
C LYS A 3 -0.27 22.66 19.37
N TRP A 4 0.41 22.02 20.33
CA TRP A 4 1.33 20.92 20.07
C TRP A 4 0.59 19.68 19.57
N PHE A 5 -0.52 19.31 20.22
CA PHE A 5 -1.38 18.19 19.79
C PHE A 5 -1.89 18.39 18.36
N THR A 6 -2.38 19.59 18.02
CA THR A 6 -2.83 19.89 16.66
C THR A 6 -1.71 19.74 15.62
N LEU A 7 -0.49 20.16 15.95
CA LEU A 7 0.65 20.03 15.04
C LEU A 7 1.08 18.57 14.85
N VAL A 8 1.10 17.78 15.93
CA VAL A 8 1.39 16.34 15.87
C VAL A 8 0.35 15.61 15.03
N ASN A 9 -0.95 15.88 15.23
CA ASN A 9 -2.01 15.26 14.44
C ASN A 9 -1.89 15.63 12.95
N LYS A 10 -1.59 16.89 12.63
CA LYS A 10 -1.32 17.32 11.24
C LYS A 10 -0.11 16.60 10.64
N LYS A 11 0.99 16.48 11.39
CA LYS A 11 2.18 15.73 10.95
C LYS A 11 1.83 14.26 10.68
N ASN A 12 1.09 13.61 11.57
CA ASN A 12 0.68 12.22 11.41
C ASN A 12 -0.22 12.03 10.18
N ALA A 13 -1.18 12.94 9.95
CA ALA A 13 -2.01 12.92 8.74
C ALA A 13 -1.18 13.06 7.45
N LEU A 14 -0.19 13.96 7.45
CA LEU A 14 0.71 14.12 6.31
C LEU A 14 1.58 12.88 6.08
N LEU A 15 2.10 12.25 7.14
CA LEU A 15 2.88 11.02 7.03
C LEU A 15 2.05 9.86 6.46
N ARG A 16 0.81 9.70 6.91
CA ARG A 16 -0.13 8.71 6.34
C ARG A 16 -0.36 8.95 4.86
N ARG A 17 -0.63 10.19 4.47
CA ARG A 17 -0.81 10.55 3.06
C ARG A 17 0.44 10.28 2.23
N GLN A 18 1.62 10.63 2.74
CA GLN A 18 2.89 10.37 2.06
C GLN A 18 3.14 8.87 1.87
N MET A 19 2.79 8.05 2.85
CA MET A 19 2.94 6.60 2.79
C MET A 19 2.01 5.98 1.74
N GLN A 20 0.73 6.39 1.70
CA GLN A 20 -0.22 5.98 0.64
C GLN A 20 0.29 6.38 -0.75
N LEU A 21 0.79 7.60 -0.92
CA LEU A 21 1.35 8.07 -2.20
C LEU A 21 2.58 7.25 -2.63
N ASN A 22 3.44 6.86 -1.69
CA ASN A 22 4.61 6.03 -1.99
C ASN A 22 4.19 4.63 -2.47
N ILE A 23 3.11 4.07 -1.94
CA ILE A 23 2.59 2.78 -2.41
C ILE A 23 2.03 2.90 -3.83
N LEU A 24 1.26 3.95 -4.12
CA LEU A 24 0.75 4.20 -5.47
C LEU A 24 1.87 4.39 -6.49
N GLU A 25 2.94 5.12 -6.13
CA GLU A 25 4.12 5.29 -6.98
C GLU A 25 4.80 3.94 -7.26
N LYS A 26 4.94 3.07 -6.25
CA LYS A 26 5.49 1.72 -6.43
C LYS A 26 4.60 0.84 -7.30
N GLU A 27 3.29 0.94 -7.15
CA GLU A 27 2.34 0.19 -7.99
C GLU A 27 2.44 0.62 -9.46
N ASP A 28 2.50 1.94 -9.72
CA ASP A 28 2.68 2.49 -11.07
C ASP A 28 4.01 2.05 -11.71
N ASP A 29 5.11 2.02 -10.95
CA ASP A 29 6.40 1.50 -11.44
C ASP A 29 6.31 0.00 -11.79
N LEU A 30 5.68 -0.81 -10.93
CA LEU A 30 5.45 -2.23 -11.19
C LEU A 30 4.58 -2.46 -12.43
N GLU A 31 3.54 -1.64 -12.62
CA GLU A 31 2.63 -1.73 -13.76
C GLU A 31 3.32 -1.37 -15.07
N ARG A 32 4.09 -0.27 -15.10
CA ARG A 32 4.92 0.09 -16.26
C ARG A 32 5.92 -1.01 -16.62
N ARG A 33 6.57 -1.60 -15.60
CA ARG A 33 7.50 -2.70 -15.81
C ARG A 33 6.79 -3.94 -16.34
N PHE A 34 5.62 -4.26 -15.81
CA PHE A 34 4.78 -5.35 -16.29
C PHE A 34 4.44 -5.19 -17.78
N GLU A 35 4.01 -4.00 -18.20
CA GLU A 35 3.69 -3.71 -19.60
C GLU A 35 4.87 -3.94 -20.54
N LEU A 36 6.06 -3.47 -20.17
CA LEU A 36 7.29 -3.64 -20.96
C LEU A 36 7.66 -5.12 -21.11
N LEU A 37 7.66 -5.87 -20.00
CA LEU A 37 7.99 -7.30 -20.01
C LEU A 37 6.94 -8.11 -20.78
N ASN A 38 5.65 -7.79 -20.62
CA ASN A 38 4.56 -8.47 -21.31
C ASN A 38 4.60 -8.19 -22.83
N ARG A 39 5.00 -6.98 -23.24
CA ARG A 39 5.22 -6.65 -24.65
C ARG A 39 6.36 -7.47 -25.24
N GLU A 40 7.47 -7.61 -24.52
CA GLU A 40 8.60 -8.45 -24.94
C GLU A 40 8.17 -9.92 -25.06
N LEU A 41 7.48 -10.44 -24.04
CA LEU A 41 6.98 -11.82 -24.01
C LEU A 41 6.05 -12.10 -25.20
N ARG A 42 5.12 -11.19 -25.51
CA ARG A 42 4.22 -11.31 -26.67
C ARG A 42 4.97 -11.41 -28.00
N SER A 43 6.11 -10.74 -28.13
CA SER A 43 6.94 -10.85 -29.34
C SER A 43 7.48 -12.28 -29.49
N ILE A 44 7.92 -12.92 -28.41
CA ILE A 44 8.43 -14.30 -28.43
C ILE A 44 7.28 -15.30 -28.65
N LEU A 45 6.15 -15.09 -27.97
CA LEU A 45 4.95 -15.95 -28.08
C LEU A 45 4.29 -15.89 -29.47
N SER A 46 4.53 -14.83 -30.24
CA SER A 46 4.03 -14.72 -31.62
C SER A 46 4.75 -15.65 -32.62
N MET A 47 5.90 -16.22 -32.23
CA MET A 47 6.64 -17.19 -33.05
C MET A 47 6.10 -18.61 -32.83
N GLU A 48 6.08 -19.42 -33.89
CA GLU A 48 5.70 -20.83 -33.74
C GLU A 48 6.79 -21.62 -32.99
N GLU A 49 6.39 -22.64 -32.21
CA GLU A 49 7.29 -23.34 -31.30
C GLU A 49 8.51 -23.99 -31.98
N TRP A 50 8.34 -24.46 -33.22
CA TRP A 50 9.43 -25.04 -34.02
C TRP A 50 10.42 -23.99 -34.56
N GLN A 51 10.04 -22.71 -34.57
CA GLN A 51 10.89 -21.59 -34.98
C GLN A 51 11.67 -20.99 -33.81
N LYS A 52 11.30 -21.31 -32.56
CA LYS A 52 11.94 -20.76 -31.37
C LYS A 52 13.31 -21.40 -31.13
N THR A 53 14.31 -20.56 -30.90
CA THR A 53 15.62 -21.01 -30.41
C THR A 53 15.56 -21.36 -28.93
N GLU A 54 16.52 -22.17 -28.45
CA GLU A 54 16.62 -22.47 -27.01
C GLU A 54 16.83 -21.22 -26.15
N GLU A 55 17.52 -20.20 -26.68
CA GLU A 55 17.67 -18.90 -26.02
C GLU A 55 16.33 -18.18 -25.89
N GLN A 56 15.47 -18.23 -26.92
CA GLN A 56 14.13 -17.63 -26.87
C GLN A 56 13.22 -18.34 -25.86
N LYS A 57 13.28 -19.67 -25.78
CA LYS A 57 12.54 -20.44 -24.76
C LYS A 57 13.03 -20.13 -23.34
N LEU A 58 14.35 -20.00 -23.15
CA LEU A 58 14.91 -19.58 -21.87
C LEU A 58 14.45 -18.16 -21.51
N ARG A 59 14.47 -17.23 -22.47
CA ARG A 59 14.01 -15.86 -22.27
C ARG A 59 12.53 -15.80 -21.93
N GLU A 60 11.69 -16.57 -22.62
CA GLU A 60 10.26 -16.72 -22.32
C GLU A 60 10.03 -17.13 -20.85
N ASN A 61 10.74 -18.17 -20.39
CA ASN A 61 10.65 -18.64 -19.01
C ASN A 61 11.08 -17.58 -17.98
N LEU A 62 12.17 -16.84 -18.26
CA LEU A 62 12.64 -15.76 -17.39
C LEU A 62 11.64 -14.59 -17.33
N LEU A 63 11.05 -14.23 -18.47
CA LEU A 63 10.02 -13.19 -18.53
C LEU A 63 8.76 -13.60 -17.75
N LEU A 64 8.30 -14.84 -17.91
CA LEU A 64 7.17 -15.38 -17.15
C LEU A 64 7.44 -15.37 -15.64
N ALA A 65 8.62 -15.81 -15.22
CA ALA A 65 9.01 -15.79 -13.81
C ALA A 65 9.01 -14.36 -13.24
N GLU A 66 9.53 -13.37 -13.99
CA GLU A 66 9.55 -11.99 -13.53
C GLU A 66 8.15 -11.35 -13.54
N LEU A 67 7.27 -11.70 -14.48
CA LEU A 67 5.88 -11.26 -14.47
C LEU A 67 5.13 -11.77 -13.22
N VAL A 68 5.31 -13.05 -12.86
CA VAL A 68 4.76 -13.61 -11.60
C VAL A 68 5.32 -12.88 -10.38
N ASN A 69 6.62 -12.61 -10.37
CA ASN A 69 7.26 -11.83 -9.30
C ASN A 69 6.65 -10.42 -9.15
N ILE A 70 6.36 -9.74 -10.26
CA ILE A 70 5.69 -8.43 -10.24
C ILE A 70 4.28 -8.54 -9.66
N VAL A 71 3.51 -9.56 -10.06
CA VAL A 71 2.15 -9.79 -9.51
C VAL A 71 2.22 -10.01 -8.01
N ASN A 72 3.15 -10.82 -7.52
CA ASN A 72 3.33 -11.04 -6.08
C ASN A 72 3.71 -9.75 -5.34
N LYS A 73 4.59 -8.92 -5.91
CA LYS A 73 4.94 -7.61 -5.32
C LYS A 73 3.74 -6.66 -5.26
N ARG A 74 2.87 -6.67 -6.27
CA ARG A 74 1.61 -5.89 -6.23
C ARG A 74 0.69 -6.38 -5.13
N ASP A 75 0.57 -7.70 -4.97
CA ASP A 75 -0.23 -8.31 -3.89
C ASP A 75 0.30 -7.90 -2.49
N GLU A 76 1.62 -7.88 -2.30
CA GLU A 76 2.25 -7.37 -1.09
C GLU A 76 1.91 -5.88 -0.83
N LEU A 77 1.88 -5.04 -1.87
CA LEU A 77 1.48 -3.63 -1.73
C LEU A 77 0.01 -3.47 -1.30
N VAL A 78 -0.88 -4.31 -1.84
CA VAL A 78 -2.31 -4.34 -1.44
C VAL A 78 -2.45 -4.75 0.02
N HIS A 79 -1.76 -5.81 0.44
CA HIS A 79 -1.73 -6.24 1.84
C HIS A 79 -1.16 -5.17 2.78
N HIS A 80 -0.15 -4.42 2.33
CA HIS A 80 0.42 -3.32 3.10
C HIS A 80 -0.57 -2.16 3.27
N LEU A 81 -1.30 -1.80 2.19
CA LEU A 81 -2.39 -0.81 2.23
C LEU A 81 -3.49 -1.23 3.20
N ASP A 82 -3.99 -2.45 3.10
CA ASP A 82 -5.05 -2.97 3.99
C ASP A 82 -4.62 -2.96 5.47
N SER A 83 -3.38 -3.36 5.74
CA SER A 83 -2.82 -3.33 7.10
C SER A 83 -2.72 -1.90 7.65
N GLN A 84 -2.36 -0.93 6.80
CA GLN A 84 -2.32 0.48 7.20
C GLN A 84 -3.70 1.05 7.48
N GLU A 85 -4.68 0.79 6.61
CA GLU A 85 -6.05 1.29 6.80
C GLU A 85 -6.65 0.75 8.10
N LYS A 86 -6.45 -0.54 8.41
CA LYS A 86 -6.86 -1.12 9.70
C LYS A 86 -6.24 -0.42 10.91
N ALA A 87 -4.93 -0.14 10.85
CA ALA A 87 -4.25 0.57 11.93
C ALA A 87 -4.79 2.00 12.11
N ILE A 88 -5.15 2.69 11.01
CA ILE A 88 -5.74 4.03 11.06
C ILE A 88 -7.14 3.98 11.66
N GLU A 89 -7.97 3.00 11.29
CA GLU A 89 -9.31 2.82 11.86
C GLU A 89 -9.26 2.55 13.38
N ASP A 90 -8.29 1.75 13.83
CA ASP A 90 -8.06 1.48 15.24
C ASP A 90 -7.63 2.75 16.00
N ASP A 91 -6.71 3.55 15.44
CA ASP A 91 -6.31 4.85 16.00
C ASP A 91 -7.51 5.81 16.11
N ASP A 92 -8.33 5.91 15.06
CA ASP A 92 -9.53 6.77 15.03
C ASP A 92 -10.61 6.29 16.00
N LYS A 93 -10.70 4.98 16.26
CA LYS A 93 -11.56 4.41 17.31
C LYS A 93 -11.06 4.81 18.69
N ILE A 94 -9.75 4.70 18.95
CA ILE A 94 -9.14 5.11 20.21
C ILE A 94 -9.36 6.60 20.46
N GLU A 95 -9.18 7.47 19.45
CA GLU A 95 -9.44 8.91 19.59
C GLU A 95 -10.91 9.19 19.95
N ARG A 96 -11.86 8.51 19.30
CA ARG A 96 -13.28 8.62 19.63
C ARG A 96 -13.59 8.16 21.05
N ASP A 97 -13.05 7.04 21.49
CA ASP A 97 -13.28 6.52 22.84
C ASP A 97 -12.67 7.43 23.91
N LEU A 98 -11.46 7.94 23.70
CA LEU A 98 -10.83 8.92 24.57
C LEU A 98 -11.62 10.23 24.66
N SER A 99 -12.18 10.70 23.53
CA SER A 99 -13.02 11.89 23.53
C SER A 99 -14.31 11.70 24.35
N ARG A 100 -14.92 10.50 24.29
CA ARG A 100 -16.10 10.13 25.10
C ARG A 100 -15.77 10.09 26.59
N VAL A 101 -14.66 9.46 26.97
CA VAL A 101 -14.20 9.42 28.38
C VAL A 101 -13.89 10.83 28.90
N GLY A 102 -13.26 11.69 28.09
CA GLY A 102 -13.00 13.09 28.45
C GLY A 102 -14.26 13.94 28.63
N VAL A 103 -15.33 13.67 27.86
CA VAL A 103 -16.65 14.30 28.04
C VAL A 103 -17.33 13.80 29.31
N ILE A 104 -17.24 12.50 29.62
CA ILE A 104 -17.76 11.91 30.87
C ILE A 104 -17.07 12.56 32.09
N HIS A 105 -15.75 12.75 32.05
CA HIS A 105 -15.01 13.39 33.16
C HIS A 105 -15.38 14.87 33.38
N ARG A 106 -15.77 15.61 32.33
CA ARG A 106 -16.27 17.00 32.48
C ARG A 106 -17.64 17.09 33.15
N ASN A 107 -18.47 16.06 33.00
CA ASN A 107 -19.78 15.98 33.65
C ASN A 107 -19.70 15.51 35.12
N HIS A 108 -18.56 14.98 35.56
CA HIS A 108 -18.29 14.62 36.96
C HIS A 108 -17.48 15.68 37.70
N ASN A 109 -17.77 16.96 37.49
CA ASN A 109 -17.59 17.95 38.56
C ASN A 109 -18.62 17.66 39.66
N CYS A 110 -18.45 16.51 40.34
CA CYS A 110 -19.11 16.22 41.60
C CYS A 110 -18.67 17.28 42.61
N VAL A 111 -19.61 18.11 43.03
CA VAL A 111 -19.45 18.97 44.19
C VAL A 111 -19.18 18.05 45.38
N LEU A 112 -17.98 18.10 45.94
CA LEU A 112 -17.73 17.58 47.27
C LEU A 112 -18.42 18.55 48.23
N GLN A 113 -19.53 18.11 48.81
CA GLN A 113 -20.27 18.79 49.87
C GLN A 113 -19.68 18.44 51.23
#